data_AF-A0A7V4AAG5-F1
#
_entry.id   AF-A0A7V4AAG5-F1
#
_cell.length_a   1.000
_cell.length_b   1.000
_cell.length_c   1.000
_cell.angle_alpha   90.00
_cell.angle_beta   90.00
_cell.angle_gamma   90.00
#
_symmetry.space_group_name_H-M   'P 1'
#
loop_
_entity.id
_entity.type
_entity.pdbx_description
1 polymer ?
#
loop_
_entity_poly.entity_id
_entity_poly.type
_entity_poly.pdbx_seq_one_letter_code
_entity_poly.pdbx_strand_id
1 'polypeptide(L)'
;MNLKLNLAQRFFLVFLPFLIGDIFIPILLLYLLGKVPPSPETRTLKIAIVSIFGFYFFVIVGLYIGALYYAVRPLRLFISAIQKILEGKAKNLDETEFIPKFFGIGFEDENTELARKINELIDFLQSIKTSITKESSKIVELSSNIVAISDQVDSGAKNIRNEIERTSISFENIKIAIDEITRRIQDVLRELEKLTSSAEAGKDKVSQSLQKFIDIMNFIEKFSYISKSLKEVIDKVITSISAIEDITDQVDLLALNAAIEAARAGDAGRGFSVVADEVRKLADRTRKSAEEIKKSVDEAYAVIEQAIETMDNIQKEGQTLITFSNTISEEFENVTKGVRGIQQYISSVATSAEEQEATVKEMVRIIETLSRAVDEYVKAAEHLNLISKSFSEISDKIRKILTV
;
A
#
# COMPACT_ATOMS: atom_id res chain seq x y z
N MET A 1 88.33 1.81 -21.41
CA MET A 1 87.48 1.70 -22.62
C MET A 1 87.88 0.42 -23.35
N ASN A 2 87.35 -0.73 -22.91
CA ASN A 2 87.60 -2.01 -23.55
C ASN A 2 86.69 -2.09 -24.78
N LEU A 3 87.25 -1.92 -25.98
CA LEU A 3 86.51 -2.24 -27.21
C LEU A 3 86.24 -3.75 -27.23
N LYS A 4 85.04 -4.17 -26.78
CA LYS A 4 84.50 -5.50 -27.11
C LYS A 4 84.32 -5.52 -28.64
N LEU A 5 85.30 -6.08 -29.37
CA LEU A 5 85.18 -6.32 -30.81
C LEU A 5 83.91 -7.15 -31.09
N ASN A 6 83.07 -6.67 -32.01
CA ASN A 6 81.89 -7.41 -32.49
C ASN A 6 82.34 -8.76 -33.08
N LEU A 7 81.49 -9.80 -32.95
CA LEU A 7 81.68 -11.12 -33.56
C LEU A 7 82.21 -11.04 -34.99
N ALA A 8 81.70 -10.13 -35.83
CA ALA A 8 82.17 -9.91 -37.19
C ALA A 8 83.64 -9.42 -37.27
N GLN A 9 84.07 -8.57 -36.34
CA GLN A 9 85.45 -8.06 -36.29
C GLN A 9 86.42 -9.10 -35.73
N ARG A 10 85.99 -9.94 -34.77
CA ARG A 10 86.76 -11.12 -34.34
C ARG A 10 86.89 -12.14 -35.45
N PHE A 11 85.81 -12.35 -36.22
CA PHE A 11 85.82 -13.20 -37.42
C PHE A 11 86.85 -12.71 -38.44
N PHE A 12 86.87 -11.40 -38.72
CA PHE A 12 87.79 -10.79 -39.67
C PHE A 12 89.27 -10.86 -39.22
N LEU A 13 89.54 -10.65 -37.94
CA LEU A 13 90.89 -10.76 -37.36
C LEU A 13 91.43 -12.20 -37.35
N VAL A 14 90.56 -13.20 -37.26
CA VAL A 14 90.93 -14.62 -37.38
C VAL A 14 91.12 -15.04 -38.84
N PHE A 15 90.41 -14.42 -39.80
CA PHE A 15 90.48 -14.75 -41.23
C PHE A 15 91.68 -14.12 -41.97
N LEU A 16 92.18 -12.97 -41.52
CA LEU A 16 93.27 -12.26 -42.19
C LEU A 16 94.60 -13.05 -42.22
N PRO A 17 95.03 -13.73 -41.14
CA PRO A 17 96.22 -14.59 -41.17
C PRO A 17 96.03 -15.82 -42.07
N PHE A 18 94.81 -16.34 -42.18
CA PHE A 18 94.47 -17.54 -42.96
C PHE A 18 94.60 -17.29 -44.48
N LEU A 19 94.10 -16.15 -44.96
CA LEU A 19 94.20 -15.75 -46.37
C LEU A 19 95.66 -15.52 -46.82
N ILE A 20 96.49 -14.97 -45.93
CA ILE A 20 97.87 -14.59 -46.25
C ILE A 20 98.83 -15.77 -46.05
N GLY A 21 98.68 -16.54 -44.96
CA GLY A 21 99.60 -17.61 -44.57
C GLY A 21 99.35 -18.93 -45.29
N ASP A 22 98.11 -19.40 -45.34
CA ASP A 22 97.80 -20.78 -45.74
C ASP A 22 97.51 -20.94 -47.25
N ILE A 23 97.18 -19.84 -47.94
CA ILE A 23 96.93 -19.85 -49.39
C ILE A 23 98.12 -19.25 -50.16
N PHE A 24 98.61 -18.08 -49.74
CA PHE A 24 99.58 -17.32 -50.52
C PHE A 24 101.01 -17.89 -50.45
N ILE A 25 101.46 -18.31 -49.25
CA ILE A 25 102.81 -18.86 -49.04
C ILE A 25 103.04 -20.17 -49.82
N PRO A 26 102.15 -21.19 -49.76
CA PRO A 26 102.37 -22.43 -50.52
C PRO A 26 102.36 -22.23 -52.03
N ILE A 27 101.48 -21.36 -52.55
CA ILE A 27 101.43 -21.02 -53.98
C ILE A 27 102.74 -20.35 -54.41
N LEU A 28 103.26 -19.42 -53.61
CA LEU A 28 104.54 -18.76 -53.86
C LEU A 28 105.73 -19.74 -53.81
N LEU A 29 105.73 -20.67 -52.86
CA LEU A 29 106.77 -21.70 -52.71
C LEU A 29 106.77 -22.69 -53.89
N LEU A 30 105.60 -23.12 -54.34
CA LEU A 30 105.43 -23.94 -55.55
C LEU A 30 105.85 -23.19 -56.82
N TYR A 31 105.53 -21.90 -56.93
CA TYR A 31 105.96 -21.03 -58.04
C TYR A 31 107.49 -20.87 -58.09
N LEU A 32 108.14 -20.65 -56.94
CA LEU A 32 109.60 -20.56 -56.84
C LEU A 32 110.28 -21.90 -57.18
N LEU A 33 109.74 -23.03 -56.72
CA LEU A 33 110.20 -24.38 -57.06
C LEU A 33 109.95 -24.76 -58.53
N GLY A 34 109.04 -24.07 -59.23
CA GLY A 34 108.81 -24.21 -60.67
C GLY A 34 109.97 -23.69 -61.52
N LYS A 35 110.79 -22.77 -60.98
CA LYS A 35 111.94 -22.17 -61.68
C LYS A 35 113.26 -22.95 -61.51
N VAL A 36 113.27 -24.01 -60.69
CA VAL A 36 114.46 -24.85 -60.44
C VAL A 36 114.44 -26.03 -61.42
N PRO A 37 115.57 -26.36 -62.11
CA PRO A 37 115.63 -27.47 -63.06
C PRO A 37 115.27 -28.82 -62.41
N PRO A 38 114.58 -29.72 -63.14
CA PRO A 38 114.09 -30.96 -62.58
C PRO A 38 115.25 -31.90 -62.23
N SER A 39 115.41 -32.19 -60.94
CA SER A 39 116.28 -33.23 -60.41
C SER A 39 115.41 -34.23 -59.62
N PRO A 40 115.87 -35.46 -59.36
CA PRO A 40 115.13 -36.40 -58.53
C PRO A 40 114.76 -35.81 -57.17
N GLU A 41 115.64 -34.98 -56.60
CA GLU A 41 115.48 -34.31 -55.30
C GLU A 41 114.43 -33.19 -55.32
N THR A 42 114.31 -32.42 -56.41
CA THR A 42 113.29 -31.36 -56.50
C THR A 42 111.87 -31.91 -56.67
N ARG A 43 111.72 -33.13 -57.23
CA ARG A 43 110.42 -33.82 -57.33
C ARG A 43 109.93 -34.30 -55.97
N THR A 44 110.79 -34.89 -55.14
CA THR A 44 110.45 -35.30 -53.76
C THR A 44 110.10 -34.10 -52.89
N LEU A 45 110.83 -32.98 -53.02
CA LEU A 45 110.53 -31.76 -52.26
C LEU A 45 109.16 -31.13 -52.63
N LYS A 46 108.79 -31.13 -53.92
CA LYS A 46 107.46 -30.67 -54.35
C LYS A 46 106.32 -31.52 -53.77
N ILE A 47 106.48 -32.84 -53.77
CA ILE A 47 105.48 -33.76 -53.20
C ILE A 47 105.37 -33.56 -51.68
N ALA A 48 106.49 -33.40 -50.97
CA ALA A 48 106.49 -33.17 -49.53
C ALA A 48 105.76 -31.87 -49.16
N ILE A 49 106.02 -30.77 -49.89
CA ILE A 49 105.36 -29.47 -49.67
C ILE A 49 103.85 -29.59 -49.90
N VAL A 50 103.42 -30.17 -51.02
CA VAL A 50 101.99 -30.35 -51.33
C VAL A 50 101.30 -31.21 -50.26
N SER A 51 101.93 -32.28 -49.79
CA SER A 51 101.35 -33.14 -48.75
C SER A 51 101.25 -32.46 -47.38
N ILE A 52 102.27 -31.67 -46.98
CA ILE A 52 102.25 -30.92 -45.71
C ILE A 52 101.17 -29.84 -45.73
N PHE A 53 101.11 -29.04 -46.80
CA PHE A 53 100.08 -28.01 -46.94
C PHE A 53 98.68 -28.59 -47.14
N GLY A 54 98.57 -29.72 -47.85
CA GLY A 54 97.31 -30.47 -47.95
C GLY A 54 96.82 -30.96 -46.58
N PHE A 55 97.70 -31.53 -45.76
CA PHE A 55 97.36 -31.92 -44.39
C PHE A 55 96.94 -30.72 -43.54
N TYR A 56 97.69 -29.62 -43.60
CA TYR A 56 97.37 -28.38 -42.87
C TYR A 56 96.01 -27.81 -43.30
N PHE A 57 95.73 -27.80 -44.60
CA PHE A 57 94.43 -27.40 -45.15
C PHE A 57 93.28 -28.25 -44.60
N PHE A 58 93.41 -29.59 -44.61
CA PHE A 58 92.37 -30.47 -44.07
C PHE A 58 92.16 -30.31 -42.57
N VAL A 59 93.25 -30.12 -41.80
CA VAL A 59 93.15 -29.85 -40.35
C VAL A 59 92.40 -28.55 -40.10
N ILE A 60 92.71 -27.48 -40.84
CA ILE A 60 92.04 -26.19 -40.63
C ILE A 60 90.59 -26.21 -41.12
N VAL A 61 90.29 -26.86 -42.26
CA VAL A 61 88.91 -27.07 -42.71
C VAL A 61 88.12 -27.87 -41.67
N GLY A 62 88.72 -28.91 -41.07
CA GLY A 62 88.12 -29.66 -39.97
C GLY A 62 87.85 -28.82 -38.73
N LEU A 63 88.82 -28.01 -38.30
CA LEU A 63 88.65 -27.05 -37.19
C LEU A 63 87.59 -25.99 -37.50
N TYR A 64 87.50 -25.53 -38.74
CA TYR A 64 86.52 -24.55 -39.19
C TYR A 64 85.10 -25.13 -39.20
N ILE A 65 84.91 -26.31 -39.78
CA ILE A 65 83.62 -27.02 -39.76
C ILE A 65 83.20 -27.33 -38.32
N GLY A 66 84.15 -27.73 -37.46
CA GLY A 66 83.92 -27.91 -36.03
C GLY A 66 83.47 -26.63 -35.34
N ALA A 67 84.19 -25.52 -35.54
CA ALA A 67 83.83 -24.22 -34.98
C ALA A 67 82.46 -23.73 -35.46
N LEU A 68 82.15 -23.89 -36.76
CA LEU A 68 80.86 -23.54 -37.36
C LEU A 68 79.72 -24.39 -36.77
N TYR A 69 79.93 -25.70 -36.63
CA TYR A 69 78.96 -26.62 -36.02
C TYR A 69 78.64 -26.22 -34.58
N TYR A 70 79.67 -25.89 -33.79
CA TYR A 70 79.50 -25.43 -32.41
C TYR A 70 78.84 -24.05 -32.31
N ALA A 71 79.11 -23.13 -33.24
CA ALA A 71 78.47 -21.81 -33.28
C ALA A 71 76.98 -21.88 -33.65
N VAL A 72 76.56 -22.82 -34.50
CA VAL A 72 75.17 -22.97 -34.95
C VAL A 72 74.31 -23.80 -33.99
N ARG A 73 74.91 -24.67 -33.18
CA ARG A 73 74.20 -25.51 -32.20
C ARG A 73 73.29 -24.72 -31.22
N PRO A 74 73.74 -23.66 -30.52
CA PRO A 74 72.88 -22.90 -29.62
C PRO A 74 71.70 -22.23 -30.35
N LEU A 75 71.87 -21.83 -31.62
CA LEU A 75 70.79 -21.29 -32.44
C LEU A 75 69.72 -22.36 -32.76
N ARG A 76 70.11 -23.62 -32.95
CA ARG A 76 69.15 -24.72 -33.12
C ARG A 76 68.40 -25.04 -31.83
N LEU A 77 69.08 -25.02 -30.69
CA LEU A 77 68.44 -25.18 -29.38
C LEU A 77 67.48 -24.01 -29.10
N PHE A 78 67.84 -22.79 -29.50
CA PHE A 78 66.99 -21.61 -29.45
C PHE A 78 65.71 -21.80 -30.28
N ILE A 79 65.84 -22.20 -31.55
CA ILE A 79 64.68 -22.49 -32.41
C ILE A 79 63.80 -23.56 -31.78
N SER A 80 64.39 -24.61 -31.21
CA SER A 80 63.64 -25.66 -30.52
C SER A 80 62.92 -25.15 -29.27
N ALA A 81 63.54 -24.26 -28.48
CA ALA A 81 62.92 -23.64 -27.32
C ALA A 81 61.74 -22.74 -27.72
N ILE A 82 61.90 -21.92 -28.75
CA ILE A 82 60.82 -21.10 -29.31
C ILE A 82 59.70 -21.99 -29.86
N GLN A 83 60.03 -23.08 -30.57
CA GLN A 83 59.02 -24.05 -31.01
C GLN A 83 58.25 -24.66 -29.82
N LYS A 84 58.94 -25.04 -28.75
CA LYS A 84 58.27 -25.54 -27.52
C LYS A 84 57.39 -24.46 -26.85
N ILE A 85 57.78 -23.19 -26.90
CA ILE A 85 56.95 -22.06 -26.45
C ILE A 85 55.71 -21.92 -27.33
N LEU A 86 55.85 -21.98 -28.64
CA LEU A 86 54.76 -21.89 -29.61
C LEU A 86 53.81 -23.10 -29.55
N GLU A 87 54.31 -24.27 -29.14
CA GLU A 87 53.52 -25.49 -28.89
C GLU A 87 52.95 -25.59 -27.46
N GLY A 88 53.09 -24.55 -26.62
CA GLY A 88 52.58 -24.56 -25.25
C GLY A 88 53.27 -25.55 -24.30
N LYS A 89 54.40 -26.16 -24.71
CA LYS A 89 55.18 -27.18 -23.97
C LYS A 89 56.48 -26.64 -23.36
N ALA A 90 56.64 -25.33 -23.28
CA ALA A 90 57.85 -24.72 -22.75
C ALA A 90 58.12 -25.14 -21.30
N LYS A 91 59.34 -25.62 -21.07
CA LYS A 91 59.93 -25.85 -19.75
C LYS A 91 61.22 -25.04 -19.66
N ASN A 92 61.63 -24.69 -18.44
CA ASN A 92 62.88 -23.98 -18.21
C ASN A 92 64.03 -24.78 -18.82
N LEU A 93 64.85 -24.08 -19.60
CA LEU A 93 65.98 -24.65 -20.30
C LEU A 93 67.14 -24.81 -19.32
N ASP A 94 67.86 -25.92 -19.40
CA ASP A 94 69.10 -26.11 -18.68
C ASP A 94 70.18 -25.22 -19.33
N GLU A 95 70.65 -24.22 -18.60
CA GLU A 95 71.68 -23.28 -19.05
C GLU A 95 72.96 -24.00 -19.52
N THR A 96 73.23 -25.19 -18.98
CA THR A 96 74.39 -26.01 -19.36
C THR A 96 74.28 -26.66 -20.75
N GLU A 97 73.07 -26.80 -21.30
CA GLU A 97 72.87 -27.31 -22.67
C GLU A 97 73.30 -26.29 -23.75
N PHE A 98 73.35 -25.01 -23.39
CA PHE A 98 73.70 -23.89 -24.28
C PHE A 98 75.18 -23.51 -24.23
N ILE A 99 75.97 -24.15 -23.35
CA ILE A 99 77.42 -23.93 -23.21
C ILE A 99 78.17 -25.06 -23.91
N PRO A 100 78.63 -24.89 -25.16
CA PRO A 100 79.55 -25.85 -25.75
C PRO A 100 80.91 -25.79 -25.03
N LYS A 101 81.26 -26.85 -24.30
CA LYS A 101 82.61 -27.00 -23.71
C LYS A 101 83.61 -27.35 -24.82
N PHE A 102 84.44 -26.38 -25.23
CA PHE A 102 85.53 -26.60 -26.17
C PHE A 102 86.86 -26.25 -25.50
N PHE A 103 87.76 -27.23 -25.33
CA PHE A 103 89.12 -27.03 -24.78
C PHE A 103 89.19 -26.24 -23.45
N GLY A 104 88.17 -26.30 -22.59
CA GLY A 104 88.16 -25.58 -21.31
C GLY A 104 88.03 -24.06 -21.40
N ILE A 105 87.75 -23.52 -22.60
CA ILE A 105 87.47 -22.09 -22.82
C ILE A 105 85.97 -21.96 -23.06
N GLY A 106 85.26 -21.41 -22.08
CA GLY A 106 83.82 -21.20 -22.15
C GLY A 106 83.45 -20.03 -23.05
N PHE A 107 82.55 -20.25 -24.02
CA PHE A 107 81.75 -19.17 -24.64
C PHE A 107 80.61 -18.79 -23.69
N GLU A 108 80.98 -18.43 -22.46
CA GLU A 108 80.11 -18.38 -21.28
C GLU A 108 79.25 -17.11 -21.19
N ASP A 109 79.63 -15.99 -21.81
CA ASP A 109 78.95 -14.71 -21.58
C ASP A 109 77.64 -14.63 -22.38
N GLU A 110 77.71 -14.64 -23.72
CA GLU A 110 76.55 -14.31 -24.57
C GLU A 110 75.51 -15.45 -24.69
N ASN A 111 75.95 -16.72 -24.67
CA ASN A 111 75.02 -17.87 -24.80
C ASN A 111 74.25 -18.13 -23.49
N THR A 112 74.91 -17.97 -22.34
CA THR A 112 74.27 -18.09 -21.03
C THR A 112 73.31 -16.93 -20.79
N GLU A 113 73.67 -15.71 -21.20
CA GLU A 113 72.77 -14.56 -21.14
C GLU A 113 71.50 -14.79 -21.98
N LEU A 114 71.64 -15.33 -23.19
CA LEU A 114 70.51 -15.69 -24.05
C LEU A 114 69.59 -16.75 -23.41
N ALA A 115 70.17 -17.83 -22.85
CA ALA A 115 69.40 -18.87 -22.16
C ALA A 115 68.60 -18.29 -20.97
N ARG A 116 69.23 -17.43 -20.15
CA ARG A 116 68.57 -16.74 -19.04
C ARG A 116 67.41 -15.86 -19.50
N LYS A 117 67.58 -15.08 -20.59
CA LYS A 117 66.50 -14.25 -21.15
C LYS A 117 65.33 -15.05 -21.69
N ILE A 118 65.57 -16.26 -22.20
CA ILE A 118 64.49 -17.17 -22.60
C ILE A 118 63.75 -17.71 -21.38
N ASN A 119 64.48 -18.11 -20.33
CA ASN A 119 63.84 -18.55 -19.08
C ASN A 119 62.99 -17.42 -18.46
N GLU A 120 63.48 -16.18 -18.42
CA GLU A 120 62.69 -15.01 -18.01
C GLU A 120 61.40 -14.85 -18.85
N LEU A 121 61.49 -15.05 -20.18
CA LEU A 121 60.32 -15.00 -21.08
C LEU A 121 59.34 -16.14 -20.81
N ILE A 122 59.85 -17.37 -20.59
CA ILE A 122 59.03 -18.54 -20.26
C ILE A 122 58.29 -18.30 -18.95
N ASP A 123 58.97 -17.84 -17.91
CA ASP A 123 58.37 -17.53 -16.61
C ASP A 123 57.31 -16.43 -16.72
N PHE A 124 57.58 -15.38 -17.52
CA PHE A 124 56.62 -14.31 -17.78
C PHE A 124 55.35 -14.83 -18.50
N LEU A 125 55.51 -15.64 -19.54
CA LEU A 125 54.38 -16.24 -20.27
C LEU A 125 53.59 -17.24 -19.40
N GLN A 126 54.26 -18.02 -18.56
CA GLN A 126 53.61 -18.91 -17.59
C GLN A 126 52.83 -18.12 -16.53
N SER A 127 53.38 -17.01 -16.05
CA SER A 127 52.69 -16.10 -15.13
C SER A 127 51.43 -15.47 -15.76
N ILE A 128 51.52 -15.03 -17.03
CA ILE A 128 50.36 -14.55 -17.79
C ILE A 128 49.32 -15.65 -17.94
N LYS A 129 49.71 -16.86 -18.39
CA LYS A 129 48.80 -18.01 -18.52
C LYS A 129 48.08 -18.33 -17.22
N THR A 130 48.82 -18.33 -16.11
CA THR A 130 48.26 -18.58 -14.77
C THR A 130 47.26 -17.50 -14.37
N SER A 131 47.61 -16.23 -14.60
CA SER A 131 46.75 -15.08 -14.29
C SER A 131 45.47 -15.09 -15.13
N ILE A 132 45.57 -15.31 -16.44
CA ILE A 132 44.40 -15.41 -17.33
C ILE A 132 43.53 -16.62 -16.95
N THR A 133 44.12 -17.76 -16.62
CA THR A 133 43.36 -18.94 -16.17
C THR A 133 42.59 -18.63 -14.89
N LYS A 134 43.21 -17.94 -13.92
CA LYS A 134 42.56 -17.54 -12.67
C LYS A 134 41.39 -16.57 -12.91
N GLU A 135 41.59 -15.54 -13.71
CA GLU A 135 40.52 -14.58 -14.04
C GLU A 135 39.40 -15.21 -14.87
N SER A 136 39.73 -16.10 -15.81
CA SER A 136 38.74 -16.89 -16.57
C SER A 136 37.87 -17.76 -15.66
N SER A 137 38.46 -18.42 -14.66
CA SER A 137 37.71 -19.21 -13.68
C SER A 137 36.76 -18.35 -12.83
N LYS A 138 37.21 -17.15 -12.41
CA LYS A 138 36.34 -16.20 -11.69
C LYS A 138 35.17 -15.74 -12.56
N ILE A 139 35.39 -15.49 -13.86
CA ILE A 139 34.31 -15.12 -14.79
C ILE A 139 33.26 -16.24 -14.88
N VAL A 140 33.67 -17.51 -14.90
CA VAL A 140 32.73 -18.65 -14.90
C VAL A 140 31.91 -18.69 -13.60
N GLU A 141 32.56 -18.52 -12.45
CA GLU A 141 31.87 -18.46 -11.16
C GLU A 141 30.86 -17.30 -11.09
N LEU A 142 31.27 -16.09 -11.48
CA LEU A 142 30.39 -14.92 -11.54
C LEU A 142 29.22 -15.14 -12.50
N SER A 143 29.46 -15.78 -13.64
CA SER A 143 28.41 -16.14 -14.62
C SER A 143 27.39 -17.10 -13.99
N SER A 144 27.85 -18.14 -13.30
CA SER A 144 26.96 -19.07 -12.57
C SER A 144 26.12 -18.35 -11.50
N ASN A 145 26.72 -17.40 -10.77
CA ASN A 145 25.99 -16.61 -9.78
C ASN A 145 24.93 -15.72 -10.43
N ILE A 146 25.23 -15.11 -11.59
CA ILE A 146 24.25 -14.32 -12.36
C ILE A 146 23.07 -15.18 -12.81
N VAL A 147 23.29 -16.43 -13.24
CA VAL A 147 22.20 -17.35 -13.59
C VAL A 147 21.30 -17.61 -12.39
N ALA A 148 21.89 -17.97 -11.24
CA ALA A 148 21.13 -18.25 -10.02
C ALA A 148 20.31 -17.03 -9.55
N ILE A 149 20.90 -15.83 -9.62
CA ILE A 149 20.18 -14.57 -9.30
C ILE A 149 19.04 -14.34 -10.30
N SER A 150 19.26 -14.59 -11.59
CA SER A 150 18.24 -14.40 -12.63
C SER A 150 17.05 -15.35 -12.43
N ASP A 151 17.30 -16.61 -12.08
CA ASP A 151 16.25 -17.59 -11.75
C ASP A 151 15.46 -17.20 -10.50
N GLN A 152 16.15 -16.63 -9.49
CA GLN A 152 15.52 -16.10 -8.30
C GLN A 152 14.63 -14.88 -8.63
N VAL A 153 15.08 -14.00 -9.52
CA VAL A 153 14.28 -12.86 -10.00
C VAL A 153 13.05 -13.33 -10.76
N ASP A 154 13.16 -14.31 -11.66
CA ASP A 154 11.99 -14.87 -12.38
C ASP A 154 10.97 -15.49 -11.42
N SER A 155 11.44 -16.27 -10.45
CA SER A 155 10.58 -16.87 -9.42
C SER A 155 9.91 -15.81 -8.54
N GLY A 156 10.66 -14.79 -8.11
CA GLY A 156 10.14 -13.66 -7.35
C GLY A 156 9.11 -12.85 -8.14
N ALA A 157 9.36 -12.60 -9.43
CA ALA A 157 8.44 -11.90 -10.31
C ALA A 157 7.11 -12.65 -10.48
N LYS A 158 7.13 -13.98 -10.62
CA LYS A 158 5.90 -14.80 -10.64
C LYS A 158 5.08 -14.65 -9.36
N ASN A 159 5.73 -14.67 -8.20
CA ASN A 159 5.05 -14.48 -6.92
C ASN A 159 4.42 -13.08 -6.83
N ILE A 160 5.16 -12.03 -7.24
CA ILE A 160 4.63 -10.66 -7.23
C ILE A 160 3.46 -10.53 -8.20
N ARG A 161 3.50 -11.14 -9.40
CA ARG A 161 2.38 -11.15 -10.35
C ARG A 161 1.11 -11.76 -9.75
N ASN A 162 1.23 -12.87 -9.03
CA ASN A 162 0.09 -13.49 -8.35
C ASN A 162 -0.50 -12.57 -7.26
N GLU A 163 0.36 -11.89 -6.49
CA GLU A 163 -0.10 -10.94 -5.47
C GLU A 163 -0.73 -9.68 -6.08
N ILE A 164 -0.22 -9.20 -7.21
CA ILE A 164 -0.85 -8.14 -8.03
C ILE A 164 -2.28 -8.54 -8.41
N GLU A 165 -2.47 -9.74 -8.97
CA GLU A 165 -3.79 -10.24 -9.38
C GLU A 165 -4.77 -10.31 -8.19
N ARG A 166 -4.33 -10.88 -7.06
CA ARG A 166 -5.14 -10.97 -5.84
C ARG A 166 -5.52 -9.59 -5.29
N THR A 167 -4.58 -8.64 -5.36
CA THR A 167 -4.82 -7.27 -4.87
C THR A 167 -5.76 -6.52 -5.82
N SER A 168 -5.65 -6.73 -7.14
CA SER A 168 -6.60 -6.18 -8.12
C SER A 168 -8.03 -6.65 -7.87
N ILE A 169 -8.23 -7.95 -7.63
CA ILE A 169 -9.55 -8.50 -7.26
C ILE A 169 -10.07 -7.85 -5.97
N SER A 170 -9.19 -7.66 -4.98
CA SER A 170 -9.55 -7.02 -3.72
C SER A 170 -10.01 -5.57 -3.92
N PHE A 171 -9.35 -4.80 -4.79
CA PHE A 171 -9.78 -3.43 -5.11
C PHE A 171 -11.11 -3.37 -5.86
N GLU A 172 -11.38 -4.30 -6.77
CA GLU A 172 -12.70 -4.36 -7.42
C GLU A 172 -13.80 -4.67 -6.40
N ASN A 173 -13.56 -5.57 -5.44
CA ASN A 173 -14.50 -5.83 -4.35
C ASN A 173 -14.72 -4.61 -3.46
N ILE A 174 -13.67 -3.86 -3.14
CA ILE A 174 -13.78 -2.60 -2.37
C ILE A 174 -14.62 -1.59 -3.14
N LYS A 175 -14.41 -1.45 -4.45
CA LYS A 175 -15.21 -0.56 -5.30
C LYS A 175 -16.69 -0.93 -5.29
N ILE A 176 -17.03 -2.22 -5.41
CA ILE A 176 -18.41 -2.70 -5.30
C ILE A 176 -19.01 -2.34 -3.93
N ALA A 177 -18.23 -2.49 -2.84
CA ALA A 177 -18.67 -2.14 -1.50
C ALA A 177 -18.91 -0.63 -1.34
N ILE A 178 -18.06 0.22 -1.94
CA ILE A 178 -18.25 1.68 -1.96
C ILE A 178 -19.55 2.04 -2.72
N ASP A 179 -19.80 1.42 -3.89
CA ASP A 179 -21.05 1.62 -4.63
C ASP A 179 -22.28 1.21 -3.81
N GLU A 180 -22.18 0.13 -3.04
CA GLU A 180 -23.24 -0.30 -2.12
C GLU A 180 -23.45 0.70 -0.97
N ILE A 181 -22.38 1.22 -0.37
CA ILE A 181 -22.46 2.25 0.66
C ILE A 181 -23.15 3.50 0.13
N THR A 182 -22.79 3.96 -1.06
CA THR A 182 -23.41 5.13 -1.71
C THR A 182 -24.91 4.92 -1.94
N ARG A 183 -25.33 3.74 -2.38
CA ARG A 183 -26.77 3.40 -2.49
C ARG A 183 -27.47 3.41 -1.14
N ARG A 184 -26.87 2.79 -0.11
CA ARG A 184 -27.42 2.77 1.25
C ARG A 184 -27.56 4.16 1.85
N ILE A 185 -26.62 5.07 1.57
CA ILE A 185 -26.72 6.48 1.96
C ILE A 185 -27.98 7.13 1.39
N GLN A 186 -28.27 6.91 0.10
CA GLN A 186 -29.49 7.43 -0.53
C GLN A 186 -30.76 6.84 0.09
N ASP A 187 -30.76 5.56 0.44
CA ASP A 187 -31.89 4.91 1.13
C ASP A 187 -32.13 5.53 2.51
N VAL A 188 -31.06 5.73 3.29
CA VAL A 188 -31.14 6.36 4.61
C VAL A 188 -31.65 7.80 4.48
N LEU A 189 -31.16 8.59 3.53
CA LEU A 189 -31.63 9.96 3.32
C LEU A 189 -33.12 10.02 3.01
N ARG A 190 -33.63 9.13 2.15
CA ARG A 190 -35.07 9.02 1.86
C ARG A 190 -35.90 8.66 3.09
N GLU A 191 -35.38 7.78 3.95
CA GLU A 191 -36.09 7.40 5.17
C GLU A 191 -36.07 8.51 6.22
N LEU A 192 -34.98 9.28 6.32
CA LEU A 192 -34.91 10.47 7.16
C LEU A 192 -35.89 11.55 6.70
N GLU A 193 -36.05 11.78 5.39
CA GLU A 193 -37.06 12.71 4.86
C GLU A 193 -38.48 12.31 5.25
N LYS A 194 -38.83 11.02 5.13
CA LYS A 194 -40.14 10.52 5.60
C LYS A 194 -40.32 10.71 7.10
N LEU A 195 -39.27 10.50 7.89
CA LEU A 195 -39.32 10.66 9.33
C LEU A 195 -39.51 12.14 9.73
N THR A 196 -38.83 13.07 9.05
CA THR A 196 -39.06 14.51 9.21
C THR A 196 -40.50 14.87 8.89
N SER A 197 -41.01 14.45 7.73
CA SER A 197 -42.39 14.73 7.33
C SER A 197 -43.41 14.14 8.32
N SER A 198 -43.15 12.94 8.85
CA SER A 198 -44.01 12.30 9.85
C SER A 198 -43.98 13.04 11.19
N ALA A 199 -42.82 13.54 11.62
CA ALA A 199 -42.68 14.32 12.84
C ALA A 199 -43.39 15.68 12.73
N GLU A 200 -43.25 16.37 11.58
CA GLU A 200 -43.96 17.61 11.28
C GLU A 200 -45.49 17.41 11.25
N ALA A 201 -45.95 16.37 10.56
CA ALA A 201 -47.38 16.01 10.54
C ALA A 201 -47.90 15.64 11.94
N GLY A 202 -47.07 15.01 12.77
CA GLY A 202 -47.37 14.72 14.18
C GLY A 202 -47.56 16.00 14.99
N LYS A 203 -46.61 16.95 14.87
CA LYS A 203 -46.67 18.27 15.52
C LYS A 203 -47.93 19.05 15.10
N ASP A 204 -48.26 19.05 13.81
CA ASP A 204 -49.46 19.73 13.31
C ASP A 204 -50.75 19.12 13.87
N LYS A 205 -50.84 17.78 13.95
CA LYS A 205 -52.01 17.10 14.54
C LYS A 205 -52.17 17.41 16.03
N VAL A 206 -51.08 17.49 16.78
CA VAL A 206 -51.10 17.89 18.20
C VAL A 206 -51.56 19.34 18.32
N SER A 207 -51.03 20.25 17.50
CA SER A 207 -51.45 21.65 17.47
C SER A 207 -52.94 21.82 17.17
N GLN A 208 -53.46 21.10 16.17
CA GLN A 208 -54.89 21.10 15.85
C GLN A 208 -55.74 20.54 17.00
N SER A 209 -55.26 19.49 17.67
CA SER A 209 -55.95 18.89 18.82
C SER A 209 -56.00 19.86 20.00
N LEU A 210 -54.89 20.56 20.26
CA LEU A 210 -54.80 21.59 21.30
C LEU A 210 -55.78 22.74 21.03
N GLN A 211 -55.89 23.20 19.78
CA GLN A 211 -56.84 24.26 19.41
C GLN A 211 -58.28 23.84 19.69
N LYS A 212 -58.69 22.64 19.25
CA LYS A 212 -60.03 22.10 19.54
C LYS A 212 -60.28 21.96 21.04
N PHE A 213 -59.24 21.59 21.79
CA PHE A 213 -59.36 21.45 23.23
C PHE A 213 -59.54 22.80 23.93
N ILE A 214 -58.83 23.83 23.49
CA ILE A 214 -59.06 25.22 23.96
C ILE A 214 -60.51 25.65 23.72
N ASP A 215 -61.09 25.30 22.56
CA ASP A 215 -62.48 25.61 22.26
C ASP A 215 -63.46 24.90 23.22
N ILE A 216 -63.18 23.63 23.58
CA ILE A 216 -63.95 22.88 24.57
C ILE A 216 -63.85 23.54 25.95
N MET A 217 -62.65 23.97 26.35
CA MET A 217 -62.43 24.66 27.62
C MET A 217 -63.22 25.96 27.73
N ASN A 218 -63.27 26.74 26.64
CA ASN A 218 -64.09 27.95 26.54
C ASN A 218 -65.59 27.62 26.65
N PHE A 219 -66.04 26.48 26.11
CA PHE A 219 -67.44 26.04 26.24
C PHE A 219 -67.78 25.64 27.69
N ILE A 220 -66.87 24.95 28.37
CA ILE A 220 -67.03 24.57 29.78
C ILE A 220 -67.08 25.80 30.69
N GLU A 221 -66.23 26.79 30.44
CA GLU A 221 -66.24 28.06 31.19
C GLU A 221 -67.59 28.77 31.05
N LYS A 222 -68.12 28.87 29.82
CA LYS A 222 -69.47 29.42 29.58
C LYS A 222 -70.56 28.63 30.30
N PHE A 223 -70.48 27.31 30.27
CA PHE A 223 -71.47 26.46 30.96
C PHE A 223 -71.40 26.64 32.48
N SER A 224 -70.20 26.73 33.05
CA SER A 224 -69.98 27.04 34.47
C SER A 224 -70.62 28.37 34.87
N TYR A 225 -70.49 29.41 34.03
CA TYR A 225 -71.17 30.69 34.23
C TYR A 225 -72.71 30.55 34.23
N ILE A 226 -73.26 29.82 33.25
CA ILE A 226 -74.71 29.57 33.17
C ILE A 226 -75.21 28.81 34.39
N SER A 227 -74.51 27.76 34.82
CA SER A 227 -74.88 26.96 36.00
C SER A 227 -74.84 27.79 37.28
N LYS A 228 -73.85 28.67 37.45
CA LYS A 228 -73.80 29.62 38.58
C LYS A 228 -74.98 30.59 38.56
N SER A 229 -75.32 31.15 37.40
CA SER A 229 -76.49 32.04 37.26
C SER A 229 -77.80 31.29 37.57
N LEU A 230 -77.92 30.03 37.14
CA LEU A 230 -79.08 29.20 37.44
C LEU A 230 -79.19 28.90 38.95
N LYS A 231 -78.06 28.67 39.63
CA LYS A 231 -78.00 28.53 41.09
C LYS A 231 -78.59 29.77 41.80
N GLU A 232 -78.18 30.98 41.38
CA GLU A 232 -78.72 32.23 41.93
C GLU A 232 -80.23 32.40 41.68
N VAL A 233 -80.74 31.93 40.54
CA VAL A 233 -82.19 31.95 40.25
C VAL A 233 -82.93 30.99 41.18
N ILE A 234 -82.39 29.80 41.41
CA ILE A 234 -82.97 28.83 42.35
C ILE A 234 -83.00 29.37 43.77
N ASP A 235 -81.91 30.02 44.23
CA ASP A 235 -81.88 30.65 45.57
C ASP A 235 -83.02 31.66 45.76
N LYS A 236 -83.35 32.44 44.71
CA LYS A 236 -84.49 33.38 44.72
C LYS A 236 -85.84 32.66 44.75
N VAL A 237 -85.96 31.52 44.06
CA VAL A 237 -87.17 30.69 44.09
C VAL A 237 -87.37 30.09 45.48
N ILE A 238 -86.32 29.53 46.11
CA ILE A 238 -86.36 29.01 47.49
C ILE A 238 -86.83 30.12 48.45
N THR A 239 -86.26 31.32 48.33
CA THR A 239 -86.67 32.48 49.15
C THR A 239 -88.16 32.84 48.96
N SER A 240 -88.65 32.76 47.72
CA SER A 240 -90.06 33.03 47.41
C SER A 240 -91.00 31.96 47.97
N ILE A 241 -90.58 30.69 47.95
CA ILE A 241 -91.35 29.58 48.54
C ILE A 241 -91.44 29.75 50.06
N SER A 242 -90.35 30.10 50.73
CA SER A 242 -90.37 30.40 52.17
C SER A 242 -91.36 31.53 52.51
N ALA A 243 -91.41 32.59 51.69
CA ALA A 243 -92.39 33.66 51.87
C ALA A 243 -93.83 33.19 51.64
N ILE A 244 -94.07 32.23 50.73
CA ILE A 244 -95.40 31.62 50.52
C ILE A 244 -95.77 30.76 51.74
N GLU A 245 -94.85 29.97 52.30
CA GLU A 245 -95.05 29.21 53.53
C GLU A 245 -95.48 30.17 54.67
N ASP A 246 -94.73 31.27 54.87
CA ASP A 246 -95.03 32.30 55.88
C ASP A 246 -96.42 32.94 55.68
N ILE A 247 -96.78 33.31 54.45
CA ILE A 247 -98.10 33.87 54.12
C ILE A 247 -99.19 32.84 54.39
N THR A 248 -98.94 31.58 54.01
CA THR A 248 -99.93 30.51 54.16
C THR A 248 -100.22 30.23 55.63
N ASP A 249 -99.20 30.26 56.48
CA ASP A 249 -99.36 30.13 57.93
C ASP A 249 -100.09 31.33 58.54
N GLN A 250 -99.85 32.55 58.04
CA GLN A 250 -100.64 33.72 58.44
C GLN A 250 -102.11 33.61 58.01
N VAL A 251 -102.38 33.12 56.80
CA VAL A 251 -103.75 32.90 56.29
C VAL A 251 -104.46 31.82 57.09
N ASP A 252 -103.76 30.73 57.45
CA ASP A 252 -104.28 29.67 58.31
C ASP A 252 -104.66 30.19 59.70
N LEU A 253 -103.80 31.02 60.30
CA LEU A 253 -104.07 31.69 61.58
C LEU A 253 -105.24 32.69 61.49
N LEU A 254 -105.33 33.46 60.41
CA LEU A 254 -106.45 34.37 60.16
C LEU A 254 -107.78 33.60 60.00
N ALA A 255 -107.76 32.50 59.25
CA ALA A 255 -108.90 31.63 59.06
C ALA A 255 -109.33 30.95 60.36
N LEU A 256 -108.37 30.52 61.20
CA LEU A 256 -108.64 29.99 62.53
C LEU A 256 -109.32 31.02 63.43
N ASN A 257 -108.81 32.26 63.47
CA ASN A 257 -109.43 33.34 64.22
C ASN A 257 -110.85 33.66 63.73
N ALA A 258 -111.07 33.64 62.41
CA ALA A 258 -112.38 33.82 61.81
C ALA A 258 -113.35 32.67 62.16
N ALA A 259 -112.88 31.42 62.17
CA ALA A 259 -113.67 30.26 62.57
C ALA A 259 -114.09 30.33 64.04
N ILE A 260 -113.17 30.76 64.93
CA ILE A 260 -113.45 30.98 66.35
C ILE A 260 -114.56 32.05 66.52
N GLU A 261 -114.44 33.19 65.83
CA GLU A 261 -115.41 34.28 65.96
C GLU A 261 -116.77 33.93 65.32
N ALA A 262 -116.76 33.15 64.23
CA ALA A 262 -117.97 32.59 63.63
C ALA A 262 -118.70 31.62 64.57
N ALA A 263 -117.97 30.76 65.29
CA ALA A 263 -118.54 29.90 66.32
C ALA A 263 -119.12 30.71 67.50
N ARG A 264 -118.47 31.84 67.83
CA ARG A 264 -118.89 32.76 68.89
C ARG A 264 -120.20 33.49 68.57
N ALA A 265 -120.47 33.76 67.29
CA ALA A 265 -121.69 34.39 66.80
C ALA A 265 -122.90 33.43 66.70
N GLY A 266 -122.73 32.13 67.00
CA GLY A 266 -123.82 31.15 67.01
C GLY A 266 -124.47 30.95 65.61
N ASP A 267 -125.80 30.93 65.55
CA ASP A 267 -126.54 30.69 64.30
C ASP A 267 -126.29 31.75 63.21
N ALA A 268 -126.00 33.00 63.61
CA ALA A 268 -125.68 34.08 62.67
C ALA A 268 -124.31 33.91 61.99
N GLY A 269 -123.41 33.14 62.61
CA GLY A 269 -122.04 32.91 62.13
C GLY A 269 -121.86 31.67 61.24
N ARG A 270 -122.90 30.83 61.05
CA ARG A 270 -122.78 29.55 60.30
C ARG A 270 -122.20 29.71 58.90
N GLY A 271 -122.63 30.73 58.15
CA GLY A 271 -122.09 31.01 56.80
C GLY A 271 -120.61 31.40 56.83
N PHE A 272 -120.20 32.20 57.81
CA PHE A 272 -118.80 32.60 58.01
C PHE A 272 -117.93 31.42 58.47
N SER A 273 -118.45 30.51 59.29
CA SER A 273 -117.73 29.31 59.73
C SER A 273 -117.36 28.40 58.55
N VAL A 274 -118.28 28.22 57.59
CA VAL A 274 -118.03 27.42 56.38
C VAL A 274 -116.95 28.06 55.51
N VAL A 275 -116.98 29.39 55.34
CA VAL A 275 -115.95 30.11 54.60
C VAL A 275 -114.60 30.01 55.30
N ALA A 276 -114.55 30.18 56.62
CA ALA A 276 -113.32 30.07 57.41
C ALA A 276 -112.69 28.67 57.30
N ASP A 277 -113.47 27.59 57.39
CA ASP A 277 -112.98 26.23 57.20
C ASP A 277 -112.48 25.97 55.76
N GLU A 278 -113.12 26.56 54.75
CA GLU A 278 -112.68 26.43 53.36
C GLU A 278 -111.38 27.20 53.09
N VAL A 279 -111.23 28.41 53.67
CA VAL A 279 -109.96 29.15 53.63
C VAL A 279 -108.86 28.37 54.34
N ARG A 280 -109.17 27.72 55.47
CA ARG A 280 -108.21 26.89 56.21
C ARG A 280 -107.74 25.68 55.41
N LYS A 281 -108.66 24.99 54.73
CA LYS A 281 -108.31 23.91 53.79
C LYS A 281 -107.48 24.41 52.60
N LEU A 282 -107.78 25.60 52.08
CA LEU A 282 -107.02 26.21 51.00
C LEU A 282 -105.59 26.55 51.46
N ALA A 283 -105.43 27.08 52.68
CA ALA A 283 -104.13 27.31 53.29
C ALA A 283 -103.35 25.99 53.43
N ASP A 284 -103.94 24.94 53.99
CA ASP A 284 -103.29 23.62 54.12
C ASP A 284 -102.86 23.03 52.76
N ARG A 285 -103.71 23.15 51.72
CA ARG A 285 -103.37 22.72 50.35
C ARG A 285 -102.25 23.55 49.74
N THR A 286 -102.23 24.86 50.01
CA THR A 286 -101.17 25.76 49.53
C THR A 286 -99.85 25.43 50.21
N ARG A 287 -99.86 25.15 51.52
CA ARG A 287 -98.67 24.76 52.30
C ARG A 287 -98.06 23.46 51.76
N LYS A 288 -98.87 22.42 51.59
CA LYS A 288 -98.41 21.15 51.00
C LYS A 288 -97.85 21.32 49.60
N SER A 289 -98.49 22.15 48.77
CA SER A 289 -97.98 22.45 47.43
C SER A 289 -96.64 23.19 47.49
N ALA A 290 -96.47 24.13 48.41
CA ALA A 290 -95.22 24.83 48.64
C ALA A 290 -94.11 23.88 49.09
N GLU A 291 -94.39 22.93 50.00
CA GLU A 291 -93.46 21.88 50.44
C GLU A 291 -93.03 20.97 49.27
N GLU A 292 -93.97 20.55 48.42
CA GLU A 292 -93.67 19.73 47.23
C GLU A 292 -92.80 20.48 46.21
N ILE A 293 -93.09 21.77 45.97
CA ILE A 293 -92.27 22.62 45.10
C ILE A 293 -90.88 22.79 45.72
N LYS A 294 -90.78 23.08 47.03
CA LYS A 294 -89.51 23.23 47.75
C LYS A 294 -88.62 22.01 47.56
N LYS A 295 -89.16 20.81 47.79
CA LYS A 295 -88.45 19.56 47.58
C LYS A 295 -87.92 19.43 46.14
N SER A 296 -88.75 19.74 45.14
CA SER A 296 -88.36 19.68 43.73
C SER A 296 -87.25 20.69 43.39
N VAL A 297 -87.28 21.85 44.03
CA VAL A 297 -86.29 22.92 43.87
C VAL A 297 -84.97 22.57 44.57
N ASP A 298 -85.02 21.96 45.76
CA ASP A 298 -83.85 21.44 46.47
C ASP A 298 -83.14 20.32 45.69
N GLU A 299 -83.91 19.42 45.06
CA GLU A 299 -83.38 18.40 44.14
C GLU A 299 -82.68 19.05 42.94
N ALA A 300 -83.28 20.09 42.34
CA ALA A 300 -82.65 20.84 41.25
C ALA A 300 -81.37 21.57 41.71
N TYR A 301 -81.36 22.14 42.91
CA TYR A 301 -80.19 22.79 43.50
C TYR A 301 -79.01 21.83 43.62
N ALA A 302 -79.24 20.64 44.17
CA ALA A 302 -78.21 19.62 44.34
C ALA A 302 -77.60 19.19 42.99
N VAL A 303 -78.42 19.02 41.95
CA VAL A 303 -77.96 18.68 40.60
C VAL A 303 -77.09 19.79 40.01
N ILE A 304 -77.44 21.06 40.23
CA ILE A 304 -76.64 22.20 39.75
C ILE A 304 -75.32 22.32 40.49
N GLU A 305 -75.29 22.06 41.80
CA GLU A 305 -74.05 22.02 42.56
C GLU A 305 -73.09 20.95 42.04
N GLN A 306 -73.59 19.74 41.81
CA GLN A 306 -72.82 18.66 41.20
C GLN A 306 -72.32 19.02 39.80
N ALA A 307 -73.14 19.73 39.00
CA ALA A 307 -72.73 20.19 37.68
C ALA A 307 -71.57 21.20 37.76
N ILE A 308 -71.63 22.15 38.70
CA ILE A 308 -70.55 23.14 38.93
C ILE A 308 -69.26 22.43 39.36
N GLU A 309 -69.33 21.50 40.31
CA GLU A 309 -68.17 20.73 40.77
C GLU A 309 -67.54 19.91 39.64
N THR A 310 -68.38 19.25 38.83
CA THR A 310 -67.94 18.48 37.66
C THR A 310 -67.21 19.37 36.65
N MET A 311 -67.72 20.58 36.39
CA MET A 311 -67.07 21.52 35.47
C MET A 311 -65.73 22.03 35.99
N ASP A 312 -65.61 22.30 37.29
CA ASP A 312 -64.35 22.70 37.92
C ASP A 312 -63.28 21.59 37.79
N ASN A 313 -63.70 20.34 37.99
CA ASN A 313 -62.82 19.18 37.80
C ASN A 313 -62.39 19.01 36.33
N ILE A 314 -63.31 19.15 35.36
CA ILE A 314 -62.94 19.08 33.94
C ILE A 314 -61.99 20.24 33.58
N GLN A 315 -62.18 21.43 34.16
CA GLN A 315 -61.29 22.57 33.91
C GLN A 315 -59.85 22.29 34.39
N LYS A 316 -59.69 21.67 35.56
CA LYS A 316 -58.39 21.25 36.09
C LYS A 316 -57.72 20.19 35.21
N GLU A 317 -58.45 19.14 34.85
CA GLU A 317 -57.95 18.09 33.95
C GLU A 317 -57.56 18.64 32.57
N GLY A 318 -58.33 19.61 32.07
CA GLY A 318 -58.02 20.25 30.81
C GLY A 318 -56.70 21.03 30.82
N GLN A 319 -56.37 21.69 31.92
CA GLN A 319 -55.07 22.37 32.06
C GLN A 319 -53.89 21.39 32.05
N THR A 320 -54.07 20.21 32.64
CA THR A 320 -53.09 19.12 32.60
C THR A 320 -52.89 18.63 31.17
N LEU A 321 -53.98 18.45 30.40
CA LEU A 321 -53.90 17.99 29.00
C LEU A 321 -53.21 19.02 28.09
N ILE A 322 -53.43 20.32 28.31
CA ILE A 322 -52.72 21.39 27.59
C ILE A 322 -51.21 21.29 27.83
N THR A 323 -50.81 21.12 29.10
CA THR A 323 -49.39 20.96 29.48
C THR A 323 -48.78 19.73 28.81
N PHE A 324 -49.47 18.59 28.87
CA PHE A 324 -49.02 17.35 28.25
C PHE A 324 -48.88 17.47 26.72
N SER A 325 -49.82 18.14 26.06
CA SER A 325 -49.78 18.37 24.60
C SER A 325 -48.60 19.25 24.18
N ASN A 326 -48.23 20.24 25.02
CA ASN A 326 -47.04 21.04 24.79
C ASN A 326 -45.76 20.19 24.90
N THR A 327 -45.66 19.32 25.90
CA THR A 327 -44.54 18.38 26.02
C THR A 327 -44.42 17.46 24.80
N ILE A 328 -45.54 16.91 24.30
CA ILE A 328 -45.51 16.10 23.05
C ILE A 328 -45.01 16.93 21.86
N SER A 329 -45.40 18.20 21.77
CA SER A 329 -44.95 19.10 20.70
C SER A 329 -43.43 19.36 20.76
N GLU A 330 -42.88 19.49 21.97
CA GLU A 330 -41.42 19.59 22.19
C GLU A 330 -40.70 18.30 21.80
N GLU A 331 -41.26 17.12 22.11
CA GLU A 331 -40.68 15.83 21.71
C GLU A 331 -40.61 15.68 20.19
N PHE A 332 -41.65 16.08 19.44
CA PHE A 332 -41.59 16.09 17.97
C PHE A 332 -40.52 17.05 17.42
N GLU A 333 -40.29 18.18 18.10
CA GLU A 333 -39.21 19.08 17.74
C GLU A 333 -37.83 18.46 18.00
N ASN A 334 -37.67 17.76 19.12
CA ASN A 334 -36.45 17.02 19.44
C ASN A 334 -36.18 15.90 18.43
N VAL A 335 -37.20 15.15 18.01
CA VAL A 335 -37.10 14.17 16.91
C VAL A 335 -36.61 14.85 15.64
N THR A 336 -37.20 15.98 15.26
CA THR A 336 -36.79 16.73 14.06
C THR A 336 -35.34 17.21 14.14
N LYS A 337 -34.88 17.67 15.30
CA LYS A 337 -33.48 18.04 15.55
C LYS A 337 -32.54 16.83 15.44
N GLY A 338 -32.94 15.69 16.03
CA GLY A 338 -32.20 14.43 15.94
C GLY A 338 -32.04 13.96 14.51
N VAL A 339 -33.11 14.01 13.71
CA VAL A 339 -33.06 13.66 12.27
C VAL A 339 -32.08 14.54 11.50
N ARG A 340 -32.06 15.86 11.74
CA ARG A 340 -31.07 16.76 11.12
C ARG A 340 -29.63 16.39 11.50
N GLY A 341 -29.40 16.01 12.76
CA GLY A 341 -28.10 15.50 13.20
C GLY A 341 -27.66 14.25 12.43
N ILE A 342 -28.59 13.31 12.22
CA ILE A 342 -28.31 12.10 11.43
C ILE A 342 -28.05 12.47 9.96
N GLN A 343 -28.79 13.40 9.36
CA GLN A 343 -28.55 13.86 7.99
C GLN A 343 -27.14 14.43 7.83
N GLN A 344 -26.66 15.23 8.79
CA GLN A 344 -25.29 15.74 8.78
C GLN A 344 -24.25 14.61 8.88
N TYR A 345 -24.49 13.63 9.75
CA TYR A 345 -23.60 12.47 9.87
C TYR A 345 -23.53 11.67 8.56
N ILE A 346 -24.69 11.41 7.93
CA ILE A 346 -24.76 10.70 6.64
C ILE A 346 -24.06 11.47 5.53
N SER A 347 -24.14 12.81 5.52
CA SER A 347 -23.36 13.63 4.59
C SER A 347 -21.85 13.43 4.77
N SER A 348 -21.36 13.30 6.01
CA SER A 348 -19.96 13.01 6.28
C SER A 348 -19.57 11.60 5.81
N VAL A 349 -20.44 10.62 5.98
CA VAL A 349 -20.21 9.25 5.47
C VAL A 349 -20.14 9.26 3.94
N ALA A 350 -20.94 10.07 3.26
CA ALA A 350 -20.87 10.24 1.81
C ALA A 350 -19.52 10.81 1.37
N THR A 351 -19.02 11.86 2.03
CA THR A 351 -17.68 12.39 1.76
C THR A 351 -16.59 11.34 1.97
N SER A 352 -16.65 10.56 3.06
CA SER A 352 -15.68 9.47 3.28
C SER A 352 -15.75 8.38 2.21
N ALA A 353 -16.93 8.08 1.67
CA ALA A 353 -17.08 7.13 0.56
C ALA A 353 -16.43 7.66 -0.73
N GLU A 354 -16.57 8.96 -1.03
CA GLU A 354 -15.90 9.61 -2.17
C GLU A 354 -14.37 9.60 -2.01
N GLU A 355 -13.85 9.88 -0.80
CA GLU A 355 -12.41 9.81 -0.51
C GLU A 355 -11.87 8.38 -0.66
N GLN A 356 -12.63 7.37 -0.21
CA GLN A 356 -12.28 5.97 -0.42
C GLN A 356 -12.27 5.60 -1.90
N GLU A 357 -13.21 6.09 -2.70
CA GLU A 357 -13.24 5.85 -4.14
C GLU A 357 -11.99 6.43 -4.82
N ALA A 358 -11.60 7.66 -4.46
CA ALA A 358 -10.38 8.29 -4.95
C ALA A 358 -9.13 7.48 -4.59
N THR A 359 -9.06 7.01 -3.34
CA THR A 359 -7.95 6.17 -2.86
C THR A 359 -7.86 4.86 -3.64
N VAL A 360 -8.98 4.18 -3.89
CA VAL A 360 -9.01 2.94 -4.68
C VAL A 360 -8.51 3.19 -6.10
N LYS A 361 -8.94 4.29 -6.76
CA LYS A 361 -8.44 4.66 -8.10
C LYS A 361 -6.93 4.86 -8.12
N GLU A 362 -6.37 5.51 -7.10
CA GLU A 362 -4.92 5.69 -6.98
C GLU A 362 -4.21 4.34 -6.79
N MET A 363 -4.72 3.46 -5.93
CA MET A 363 -4.14 2.15 -5.68
C MET A 363 -4.15 1.26 -6.93
N VAL A 364 -5.21 1.31 -7.74
CA VAL A 364 -5.26 0.61 -9.03
C VAL A 364 -4.14 1.12 -9.96
N ARG A 365 -3.91 2.44 -10.02
CA ARG A 365 -2.81 3.02 -10.82
C ARG A 365 -1.42 2.59 -10.32
N ILE A 366 -1.26 2.48 -9.00
CA ILE A 366 -0.03 1.97 -8.37
C ILE A 366 0.19 0.51 -8.78
N ILE A 367 -0.84 -0.33 -8.74
CA ILE A 367 -0.77 -1.73 -9.18
C ILE A 367 -0.36 -1.85 -10.65
N GLU A 368 -0.93 -1.05 -11.54
CA GLU A 368 -0.53 -1.06 -12.95
C GLU A 368 0.94 -0.69 -13.14
N THR A 369 1.42 0.28 -12.35
CA THR A 369 2.83 0.69 -12.36
C THR A 369 3.74 -0.42 -11.82
N LEU A 370 3.34 -1.09 -10.75
CA LEU A 370 4.06 -2.22 -10.19
C LEU A 370 4.12 -3.40 -11.18
N SER A 371 3.02 -3.68 -11.88
CA SER A 371 2.97 -4.72 -12.92
C SER A 371 3.97 -4.43 -14.05
N ARG A 372 4.05 -3.18 -14.53
CA ARG A 372 5.06 -2.78 -15.52
C ARG A 372 6.49 -2.95 -15.00
N ALA A 373 6.76 -2.54 -13.76
CA ALA A 373 8.08 -2.68 -13.15
C ALA A 373 8.51 -4.15 -13.03
N VAL A 374 7.58 -5.06 -12.68
CA VAL A 374 7.85 -6.50 -12.64
C VAL A 374 8.23 -7.04 -14.02
N ASP A 375 7.54 -6.61 -15.08
CA ASP A 375 7.87 -7.01 -16.45
C ASP A 375 9.26 -6.50 -16.88
N GLU A 376 9.65 -5.29 -16.47
CA GLU A 376 10.99 -4.76 -16.70
C GLU A 376 12.06 -5.58 -15.97
N TYR A 377 11.81 -6.00 -14.72
CA TYR A 377 12.74 -6.86 -13.98
C TYR A 377 12.94 -8.23 -14.63
N VAL A 378 11.87 -8.84 -15.13
CA VAL A 378 11.97 -10.12 -15.85
C VAL A 378 12.83 -9.96 -17.11
N LYS A 379 12.60 -8.90 -17.91
CA LYS A 379 13.43 -8.60 -19.10
C LYS A 379 14.89 -8.35 -18.73
N ALA A 380 15.15 -7.65 -17.63
CA ALA A 380 16.51 -7.42 -17.15
C ALA A 380 17.20 -8.73 -16.75
N ALA A 381 16.50 -9.63 -16.07
CA ALA A 381 17.00 -10.96 -15.70
C ALA A 381 17.29 -11.83 -16.94
N GLU A 382 16.41 -11.82 -17.94
CA GLU A 382 16.65 -12.51 -19.22
C GLU A 382 17.92 -11.99 -19.90
N HIS A 383 18.11 -10.66 -19.94
CA HIS A 383 19.31 -10.06 -20.53
C HIS A 383 20.59 -10.41 -19.75
N LEU A 384 20.53 -10.43 -18.42
CA LEU A 384 21.64 -10.86 -17.57
C LEU A 384 22.02 -12.33 -17.81
N ASN A 385 21.03 -13.19 -18.02
CA ASN A 385 21.26 -14.60 -18.34
C ASN A 385 21.98 -14.75 -19.70
N LEU A 386 21.58 -13.97 -20.71
CA LEU A 386 22.27 -13.92 -22.01
C LEU A 386 23.73 -13.44 -21.91
N ILE A 387 23.99 -12.41 -21.09
CA ILE A 387 25.35 -11.91 -20.82
C ILE A 387 26.17 -12.99 -20.13
N SER A 388 25.61 -13.65 -19.11
CA SER A 388 26.26 -14.73 -18.38
C SER A 388 26.66 -15.89 -19.30
N LYS A 389 25.75 -16.31 -20.20
CA LYS A 389 26.06 -17.32 -21.22
C LYS A 389 27.23 -16.89 -22.11
N SER A 390 27.25 -15.64 -22.54
CA SER A 390 28.32 -15.08 -23.37
C SER A 390 29.67 -15.07 -22.63
N PHE A 391 29.68 -14.72 -21.34
CA PHE A 391 30.88 -14.78 -20.49
C PHE A 391 31.39 -16.21 -20.32
N SER A 392 30.50 -17.17 -20.08
CA SER A 392 30.88 -18.58 -20.00
C SER A 392 31.51 -19.07 -21.31
N GLU A 393 30.95 -18.71 -22.47
CA GLU A 393 31.51 -19.05 -23.79
C GLU A 393 32.88 -18.40 -24.04
N ILE A 394 33.07 -17.14 -23.62
CA ILE A 394 34.36 -16.43 -23.75
C ILE A 394 35.42 -17.10 -22.85
N SER A 395 35.09 -17.40 -21.60
CA SER A 395 35.98 -18.11 -20.69
C SER A 395 36.38 -19.49 -21.22
N ASP A 396 35.45 -20.23 -21.81
CA ASP A 396 35.75 -21.52 -22.45
C ASP A 396 36.69 -21.38 -23.65
N LYS A 397 36.51 -20.34 -24.47
CA LYS A 397 37.43 -20.03 -25.58
C LYS A 397 38.83 -19.68 -25.07
N ILE A 398 38.93 -18.83 -24.04
CA ILE A 398 40.21 -18.48 -23.40
C ILE A 398 40.90 -19.73 -22.86
N ARG A 399 40.17 -20.60 -22.16
CA ARG A 399 40.71 -21.84 -21.61
C ARG A 399 41.24 -22.77 -22.70
N LYS A 400 40.55 -22.88 -23.84
CA LYS A 400 41.01 -23.62 -25.02
C LYS A 400 42.29 -23.04 -25.62
N ILE A 401 42.38 -21.72 -25.76
CA ILE A 401 43.59 -21.03 -26.27
C ILE A 401 44.80 -21.29 -25.36
N LEU A 402 44.60 -21.35 -24.04
CA LEU A 402 45.68 -21.59 -23.08
C LEU A 402 46.09 -23.06 -22.92
N THR A 403 45.29 -24.01 -23.44
CA THR A 403 45.59 -25.45 -23.37
C THR A 403 46.28 -26.00 -24.61
N VAL A 404 46.26 -25.24 -25.72
CA VAL A 404 47.18 -25.40 -26.86
C VAL A 404 48.52 -24.78 -26.49
#